data_AF-A0A2D7C675-F1
#
_entry.id   AF-A0A2D7C675-F1
#
_cell.length_a   1.000
_cell.length_b   1.000
_cell.length_c   1.000
_cell.angle_alpha   90.00
_cell.angle_beta   90.00
_cell.angle_gamma   90.00
#
_symmetry.space_group_name_H-M   'P 1'
#
loop_
_entity.id
_entity.type
_entity.pdbx_description
1 polymer ?
#
loop_
_entity_poly.entity_id
_entity_poly.type
_entity_poly.pdbx_seq_one_letter_code
_entity_poly.pdbx_strand_id
1 'polypeptide(L)'
;MFSDKLFDHKYDIDELMLAFCSGHVGDKWVLNTRDGVISKWNENSSVCDGDDKGHIHIIESLPKSFLDELTMNHRFKQLDAQTREEVLSIINNSQTVHDLINHFHDGQAGSYIVKTLKAACLDWLDMRNLIPPSMRHTSDMSMFDSLSSGSGQQFKVKISIK
;
A
#
# COMPACT_ATOMS: atom_id res chain seq x y z
N MET A 1 7.91 1.42 -27.72
CA MET A 1 7.29 0.17 -27.24
C MET A 1 7.97 -0.15 -25.91
N PHE A 2 7.55 0.52 -24.83
CA PHE A 2 8.16 0.36 -23.51
C PHE A 2 7.60 -0.92 -22.91
N SER A 3 8.49 -1.90 -22.84
CA SER A 3 8.25 -3.26 -22.38
C SER A 3 7.47 -3.29 -21.06
N ASP A 4 6.31 -3.96 -21.09
CA ASP A 4 5.51 -4.50 -19.98
C ASP A 4 6.29 -5.51 -19.10
N LYS A 5 7.60 -5.30 -18.90
CA LYS A 5 8.52 -6.22 -18.20
C LYS A 5 9.48 -5.52 -17.25
N LEU A 6 9.17 -4.30 -16.81
CA LEU A 6 9.88 -3.67 -15.69
C LEU A 6 9.41 -4.20 -14.32
N PHE A 7 8.43 -5.09 -14.32
CA PHE A 7 7.83 -5.70 -13.15
C PHE A 7 8.18 -7.18 -13.05
N ASP A 8 9.48 -7.48 -12.96
CA ASP A 8 9.93 -8.75 -12.37
C ASP A 8 9.81 -8.60 -10.84
N HIS A 9 8.58 -8.33 -10.38
CA HIS A 9 8.29 -8.27 -8.97
C HIS A 9 8.34 -9.68 -8.45
N LYS A 10 9.17 -9.92 -7.44
CA LYS A 10 9.14 -11.22 -6.79
C LYS A 10 7.77 -11.50 -6.17
N TYR A 11 6.93 -10.50 -5.90
CA TYR A 11 5.61 -10.64 -5.27
C TYR A 11 4.63 -9.55 -5.76
N ASP A 12 3.33 -9.86 -5.84
CA ASP A 12 2.29 -8.99 -6.40
C ASP A 12 1.84 -7.89 -5.41
N ILE A 13 1.96 -6.62 -5.83
CA ILE A 13 1.57 -5.47 -5.00
C ILE A 13 0.05 -5.38 -4.83
N ASP A 14 -0.74 -5.88 -5.78
CA ASP A 14 -2.19 -5.91 -5.65
C ASP A 14 -2.61 -6.96 -4.61
N GLU A 15 -1.95 -8.12 -4.57
CA GLU A 15 -2.15 -9.10 -3.49
C GLU A 15 -1.69 -8.56 -2.12
N LEU A 16 -0.59 -7.79 -2.08
CA LEU A 16 -0.12 -7.15 -0.86
C LEU A 16 -1.14 -6.12 -0.36
N MET A 17 -1.71 -5.32 -1.26
CA MET A 17 -2.78 -4.38 -0.93
C MET A 17 -4.01 -5.11 -0.35
N LEU A 18 -4.42 -6.25 -0.93
CA LEU A 18 -5.52 -7.05 -0.39
C LEU A 18 -5.21 -7.60 1.01
N ALA A 19 -3.97 -8.02 1.25
CA ALA A 19 -3.52 -8.45 2.58
C ALA A 19 -3.58 -7.29 3.60
N PHE A 20 -3.19 -6.08 3.21
CA PHE A 20 -3.29 -4.87 4.03
C PHE A 20 -4.75 -4.47 4.31
N CYS A 21 -5.67 -4.84 3.43
CA CYS A 21 -7.10 -4.54 3.56
C CYS A 21 -7.91 -5.72 4.11
N SER A 22 -7.32 -6.73 4.76
CA SER A 22 -8.06 -7.94 5.15
C SER A 22 -9.13 -7.72 6.24
N GLY A 23 -9.11 -6.59 6.96
CA GLY A 23 -10.28 -6.07 7.67
C GLY A 23 -10.50 -6.54 9.10
N HIS A 24 -9.82 -7.59 9.54
CA HIS A 24 -9.97 -8.12 10.89
C HIS A 24 -8.70 -7.93 11.71
N VAL A 25 -8.86 -7.39 12.93
CA VAL A 25 -7.82 -7.36 13.96
C VAL A 25 -7.50 -8.81 14.32
N GLY A 26 -6.38 -9.33 13.81
CA GLY A 26 -5.97 -10.73 13.99
C GLY A 26 -5.76 -11.48 12.68
N ASP A 27 -6.37 -11.03 11.58
CA ASP A 27 -6.09 -11.58 10.25
C ASP A 27 -4.70 -11.14 9.84
N LYS A 28 -3.77 -12.09 9.86
CA LYS A 28 -2.43 -11.87 9.33
C LYS A 28 -2.27 -12.59 8.02
N TRP A 29 -1.43 -12.01 7.19
CA TRP A 29 -0.95 -12.60 5.97
C TRP A 29 0.55 -12.80 6.08
N VAL A 30 1.09 -13.66 5.24
CA VAL A 30 2.50 -13.97 5.18
C VAL A 30 2.97 -13.75 3.75
N LEU A 31 3.99 -12.91 3.61
CA LEU A 31 4.80 -12.81 2.41
C LEU A 31 6.01 -13.74 2.57
N ASN A 32 6.11 -14.74 1.72
CA ASN A 32 7.32 -15.52 1.56
C ASN A 32 8.12 -14.94 0.38
N THR A 33 9.25 -14.30 0.69
CA THR A 33 10.10 -13.68 -0.32
C THR A 33 10.95 -14.71 -1.06
N ARG A 34 10.98 -16.00 -0.69
CA ARG A 34 11.72 -17.01 -1.44
C ARG A 34 11.02 -17.30 -2.77
N ASP A 35 9.72 -17.53 -2.72
CA ASP A 35 8.85 -17.93 -3.83
C ASP A 35 7.94 -16.79 -4.31
N GLY A 36 7.83 -15.69 -3.55
CA GLY A 36 7.01 -14.57 -3.94
C GLY A 36 5.55 -14.63 -3.51
N VAL A 37 5.21 -15.57 -2.64
CA VAL A 37 3.82 -15.91 -2.36
C VAL A 37 3.29 -15.10 -1.20
N ILE A 38 2.10 -14.53 -1.39
CA ILE A 38 1.30 -13.89 -0.34
C ILE A 38 0.15 -14.82 0.01
N SER A 39 0.04 -15.18 1.29
CA SER A 39 -0.95 -16.16 1.76
C SER A 39 -1.50 -15.81 3.12
N LYS A 40 -2.73 -16.22 3.42
CA LYS A 40 -3.30 -16.06 4.76
C LYS A 40 -2.49 -16.85 5.78
N TRP A 41 -2.21 -16.23 6.91
CA TRP A 41 -1.57 -16.91 8.02
C TRP A 41 -2.51 -17.99 8.58
N ASN A 42 -1.99 -19.20 8.73
CA ASN A 42 -2.70 -20.27 9.42
C ASN A 42 -2.33 -20.20 10.90
N GLU A 43 -3.31 -20.03 11.79
CA GLU A 43 -3.09 -19.92 13.24
C GLU A 43 -2.37 -21.15 13.84
N ASN A 44 -2.43 -22.31 13.16
CA ASN A 44 -1.70 -23.51 13.54
C ASN A 44 -0.24 -23.54 13.06
N SER A 45 0.22 -22.49 12.35
CA SER A 45 1.58 -22.42 11.84
C SER A 45 2.49 -21.72 12.85
N SER A 46 3.62 -22.36 13.18
CA SER A 46 4.65 -21.82 14.09
C SER A 46 5.53 -20.75 13.44
N VAL A 47 4.99 -20.03 12.45
CA VAL A 47 5.73 -19.16 11.55
C VAL A 47 5.87 -17.78 12.18
N CYS A 48 7.12 -17.33 12.31
CA CYS A 48 7.50 -16.02 12.87
C CYS A 48 8.05 -15.08 11.78
N ASP A 49 7.92 -13.77 12.00
CA ASP A 49 8.58 -12.77 11.14
C ASP A 49 10.10 -12.97 11.20
N GLY A 50 10.75 -13.12 10.04
CA GLY A 50 12.17 -13.45 9.91
C GLY A 50 12.51 -14.94 9.81
N ASP A 51 11.52 -15.84 9.80
CA ASP A 51 11.74 -17.27 9.56
C ASP A 51 12.24 -17.56 8.13
N ASP A 52 12.67 -18.81 7.91
CA ASP A 52 13.30 -19.28 6.66
C ASP A 52 14.46 -18.37 6.20
N LYS A 53 15.42 -18.13 7.09
CA LYS A 53 16.59 -17.25 6.84
C LYS A 53 16.19 -15.81 6.48
N GLY A 54 15.10 -15.31 7.07
CA GLY A 54 14.62 -13.95 6.81
C GLY A 54 13.77 -13.81 5.56
N HIS A 55 13.21 -14.91 5.03
CA HIS A 55 12.33 -14.85 3.86
C HIS A 55 10.86 -14.66 4.21
N ILE A 56 10.45 -14.98 5.44
CA ILE A 56 9.08 -14.89 5.88
C ILE A 56 8.83 -13.52 6.52
N HIS A 57 7.79 -12.84 6.05
CA HIS A 57 7.33 -11.57 6.62
C HIS A 57 5.85 -11.57 6.93
N ILE A 58 5.51 -11.22 8.16
CA ILE A 58 4.12 -11.11 8.60
C ILE A 58 3.58 -9.75 8.17
N ILE A 59 2.45 -9.78 7.46
CA ILE A 59 1.66 -8.63 7.04
C ILE A 59 0.47 -8.53 7.97
N GLU A 60 0.35 -7.40 8.65
CA GLU A 60 -0.81 -7.09 9.48
C GLU A 60 -1.74 -6.16 8.71
N SER A 61 -3.05 -6.36 8.86
CA SER A 61 -4.04 -5.46 8.27
C SER A 61 -3.81 -4.04 8.74
N LEU A 62 -4.02 -3.07 7.85
CA LEU A 62 -3.96 -1.67 8.20
C LEU A 62 -4.98 -1.33 9.29
N PRO A 63 -4.59 -0.50 10.28
CA PRO A 63 -5.50 -0.06 11.31
C PRO A 63 -6.57 0.87 10.73
N LYS A 64 -7.70 1.00 11.42
CA LYS A 64 -8.77 1.93 11.02
C LYS A 64 -8.28 3.38 10.88
N SER A 65 -7.27 3.79 11.65
CA SER A 65 -6.67 5.12 11.55
C SER A 65 -6.11 5.44 10.16
N PHE A 66 -5.81 4.43 9.35
CA PHE A 66 -5.40 4.63 7.96
C PHE A 66 -6.47 5.33 7.12
N LEU A 67 -7.77 5.18 7.44
CA LEU A 67 -8.84 5.91 6.78
C LEU A 67 -8.66 7.43 6.92
N ASP A 68 -8.18 7.88 8.09
CA ASP A 68 -7.89 9.30 8.33
C ASP A 68 -6.64 9.75 7.57
N GLU A 69 -5.63 8.87 7.44
CA GLU A 69 -4.38 9.14 6.71
C GLU A 69 -4.61 9.43 5.22
N LEU A 70 -5.66 8.88 4.61
CA LEU A 70 -6.08 9.24 3.26
C LEU A 70 -6.29 10.75 3.14
N THR A 71 -6.92 11.40 4.13
CA THR A 71 -7.16 12.85 4.07
C THR A 71 -5.92 13.69 4.42
N MET A 72 -4.96 13.11 5.13
CA MET A 72 -3.71 13.78 5.53
C MET A 72 -2.67 13.77 4.41
N ASN A 73 -2.83 12.92 3.41
CA ASN A 73 -1.91 12.84 2.27
C ASN A 73 -1.92 14.16 1.46
N HIS A 74 -0.73 14.67 1.11
CA HIS A 74 -0.60 15.90 0.32
C HIS A 74 -1.37 15.84 -1.02
N ARG A 75 -1.47 14.65 -1.63
CA ARG A 75 -2.19 14.44 -2.88
C ARG A 75 -3.70 14.60 -2.74
N PHE A 76 -4.26 14.34 -1.55
CA PHE A 76 -5.67 14.60 -1.28
C PHE A 76 -6.02 16.07 -1.54
N LYS A 77 -5.13 17.00 -1.16
CA LYS A 77 -5.33 18.43 -1.38
C LYS A 77 -5.25 18.84 -2.86
N GLN A 78 -4.57 18.05 -3.68
CA GLN A 78 -4.40 18.27 -5.12
C GLN A 78 -5.57 17.73 -5.97
N LEU A 79 -6.43 16.89 -5.39
CA LEU A 79 -7.65 16.42 -6.03
C LEU A 79 -8.62 17.58 -6.27
N ASP A 80 -9.42 17.46 -7.34
CA ASP A 80 -10.54 18.36 -7.58
C ASP A 80 -11.62 18.23 -6.50
N ALA A 81 -12.51 19.22 -6.42
CA ALA A 81 -13.52 19.29 -5.35
C ALA A 81 -14.46 18.08 -5.35
N GLN A 82 -14.89 17.61 -6.53
CA GLN A 82 -15.81 16.48 -6.64
C GLN A 82 -15.14 15.19 -6.17
N THR A 83 -13.93 14.89 -6.66
CA THR A 83 -13.20 13.69 -6.23
C THR A 83 -12.91 13.70 -4.72
N ARG A 84 -12.62 14.86 -4.12
CA ARG A 84 -12.43 14.96 -2.66
C ARG A 84 -13.70 14.64 -1.89
N GLU A 85 -14.84 15.16 -2.32
CA GLU A 85 -16.13 14.87 -1.68
C GLU A 85 -16.48 13.38 -1.79
N GLU A 86 -16.20 12.76 -2.94
CA GLU A 86 -16.38 11.31 -3.14
C GLU A 86 -15.48 10.50 -2.19
N VAL A 87 -14.18 10.83 -2.10
CA VAL A 87 -13.25 10.17 -1.17
C VAL A 87 -13.69 10.35 0.29
N LEU A 88 -14.13 11.54 0.69
CA LEU A 88 -14.65 11.78 2.05
C LEU A 88 -15.92 10.97 2.32
N SER A 89 -16.81 10.87 1.33
CA SER A 89 -18.01 10.04 1.43
C SER A 89 -17.65 8.56 1.65
N ILE A 90 -16.70 8.04 0.89
CA ILE A 90 -16.20 6.66 1.05
C ILE A 90 -15.64 6.45 2.46
N ILE A 91 -14.77 7.36 2.93
CA ILE A 91 -14.16 7.29 4.27
C ILE A 91 -15.23 7.29 5.37
N ASN A 92 -16.19 8.21 5.29
CA ASN A 92 -17.24 8.34 6.30
C ASN A 92 -18.19 7.13 6.35
N ASN A 93 -18.37 6.43 5.23
CA ASN A 93 -19.20 5.23 5.14
C ASN A 93 -18.43 3.93 5.39
N SER A 94 -17.09 3.99 5.48
CA SER A 94 -16.24 2.83 5.76
C SER A 94 -16.09 2.60 7.26
N GLN A 95 -16.39 1.38 7.72
CA GLN A 95 -16.16 1.00 9.12
C GLN A 95 -14.71 0.55 9.34
N THR A 96 -14.11 -0.06 8.33
CA THR A 96 -12.76 -0.61 8.33
C THR A 96 -12.04 -0.31 7.01
N VAL A 97 -10.73 -0.56 6.96
CA VAL A 97 -9.95 -0.44 5.71
C VAL A 97 -10.38 -1.45 4.64
N HIS A 98 -10.99 -2.59 5.05
CA HIS A 98 -11.51 -3.59 4.13
C HIS A 98 -12.62 -3.06 3.23
N ASP A 99 -13.44 -2.16 3.75
CA ASP A 99 -14.56 -1.60 3.00
C ASP A 99 -14.09 -0.81 1.77
N LEU A 100 -12.84 -0.31 1.79
CA LEU A 100 -12.23 0.40 0.67
C LEU A 100 -12.08 -0.47 -0.59
N ILE A 101 -11.98 -1.80 -0.45
CA ILE A 101 -11.84 -2.72 -1.60
C ILE A 101 -13.02 -2.56 -2.55
N ASN A 102 -14.22 -2.32 -2.02
CA ASN A 102 -15.43 -2.14 -2.82
C ASN A 102 -15.38 -0.89 -3.71
N HIS A 103 -14.48 0.04 -3.41
CA HIS A 103 -14.36 1.34 -4.08
C HIS A 103 -13.16 1.45 -5.02
N PHE A 104 -12.37 0.39 -5.21
CA PHE A 104 -11.17 0.44 -6.04
C PHE A 104 -11.43 0.82 -7.51
N HIS A 105 -12.63 0.54 -8.00
CA HIS A 105 -13.05 0.83 -9.36
C HIS A 105 -13.87 2.12 -9.49
N ASP A 106 -14.03 2.88 -8.41
CA ASP A 106 -14.84 4.11 -8.36
C ASP A 106 -14.08 5.31 -8.95
N GLY A 107 -13.84 5.28 -10.25
CA GLY A 107 -13.29 6.40 -11.02
C GLY A 107 -12.01 6.99 -10.41
N GLN A 108 -11.98 8.30 -10.25
CA GLN A 108 -10.80 9.02 -9.71
C GLN A 108 -10.64 8.80 -8.20
N ALA A 109 -11.73 8.70 -7.44
CA ALA A 109 -11.69 8.45 -6.00
C ALA A 109 -11.08 7.08 -5.69
N GLY A 110 -11.53 6.03 -6.38
CA GLY A 110 -10.97 4.69 -6.31
C GLY A 110 -9.50 4.64 -6.72
N SER A 111 -9.16 5.29 -7.83
CA SER A 111 -7.77 5.42 -8.29
C SER A 111 -6.85 6.08 -7.26
N TYR A 112 -7.35 7.13 -6.58
CA TYR A 112 -6.64 7.80 -5.50
C TYR A 112 -6.42 6.87 -4.29
N ILE A 113 -7.45 6.14 -3.86
CA ILE A 113 -7.39 5.19 -2.74
C ILE A 113 -6.38 4.08 -3.05
N VAL A 114 -6.49 3.44 -4.22
CA VAL A 114 -5.57 2.38 -4.66
C VAL A 114 -4.12 2.89 -4.70
N LYS A 115 -3.87 4.07 -5.26
CA LYS A 115 -2.51 4.64 -5.29
C LYS A 115 -1.95 4.90 -3.90
N THR A 116 -2.79 5.33 -2.97
CA THR A 116 -2.37 5.60 -1.59
C THR A 116 -2.09 4.30 -0.83
N LEU A 117 -2.90 3.27 -1.03
CA LEU A 117 -2.65 1.92 -0.49
C LEU A 117 -1.38 1.29 -1.07
N LYS A 118 -1.15 1.43 -2.38
CA LYS A 118 0.09 0.98 -3.02
C LYS A 118 1.32 1.69 -2.47
N ALA A 119 1.22 2.99 -2.18
CA ALA A 119 2.30 3.73 -1.54
C ALA A 119 2.60 3.17 -0.13
N ALA A 120 1.57 2.89 0.68
CA ALA A 120 1.75 2.27 1.99
C ALA A 120 2.40 0.87 1.90
N CYS A 121 2.02 0.07 0.89
CA CYS A 121 2.66 -1.21 0.62
C CYS A 121 4.15 -1.06 0.29
N LEU A 122 4.50 -0.08 -0.56
CA LEU A 122 5.89 0.21 -0.90
C LEU A 122 6.68 0.69 0.32
N ASP A 123 6.13 1.57 1.15
CA ASP A 123 6.78 2.02 2.38
C ASP A 123 7.06 0.84 3.34
N TRP A 124 6.11 -0.09 3.46
CA TRP A 124 6.30 -1.30 4.27
C TRP A 124 7.41 -2.21 3.73
N LEU A 125 7.51 -2.37 2.41
CA LEU A 125 8.59 -3.11 1.74
C LEU A 125 9.94 -2.43 1.92
N ASP A 126 9.99 -1.10 1.82
CA ASP A 126 11.22 -0.31 2.00
C ASP A 126 11.75 -0.42 3.43
N MET A 127 10.86 -0.29 4.43
CA MET A 127 11.21 -0.46 5.85
C MET A 127 11.84 -1.83 6.15
N ARG A 128 11.51 -2.85 5.36
CA ARG A 128 12.04 -4.22 5.48
C ARG A 128 13.20 -4.52 4.52
N ASN A 129 13.68 -3.53 3.78
CA ASN A 129 14.70 -3.69 2.73
C ASN A 129 14.32 -4.72 1.66
N LEU A 130 13.02 -4.90 1.39
CA LEU A 130 12.51 -5.86 0.42
C LEU A 130 12.43 -5.28 -0.99
N ILE A 131 12.52 -3.95 -1.13
CA ILE A 131 12.66 -3.28 -2.42
C ILE A 131 14.08 -3.53 -2.97
N PRO A 132 14.21 -4.16 -4.14
CA PRO A 132 15.51 -4.35 -4.78
C PRO A 132 16.25 -3.02 -4.96
N PRO A 133 17.60 -2.98 -4.81
CA PRO A 133 18.38 -1.75 -4.96
C PRO A 133 18.14 -1.03 -6.30
N SER A 134 17.88 -1.78 -7.38
CA SER A 134 17.56 -1.26 -8.71
C SER A 134 16.22 -0.51 -8.79
N MET A 135 15.33 -0.69 -7.81
CA MET A 135 14.01 -0.05 -7.72
C MET A 135 13.92 1.02 -6.64
N ARG A 136 14.99 1.34 -5.92
CA ARG A 136 14.94 2.41 -4.91
C ARG A 136 14.66 3.80 -5.50
N HIS A 137 14.78 3.96 -6.82
CA HIS A 137 14.37 5.15 -7.55
C HIS A 137 12.85 5.28 -7.73
N THR A 138 12.08 4.18 -7.58
CA THR A 138 10.61 4.19 -7.65
C THR A 138 9.96 4.42 -6.29
N SER A 139 10.65 4.12 -5.19
CA SER A 139 10.22 4.48 -3.83
C SER A 139 10.48 5.95 -3.49
N ASP A 140 11.39 6.61 -4.21
CA ASP A 140 11.37 8.06 -4.33
C ASP A 140 10.07 8.43 -5.07
N MET A 141 9.04 8.87 -4.32
CA MET A 141 7.71 9.31 -4.78
C MET A 141 7.69 10.24 -6.01
N SER A 142 8.86 10.74 -6.44
CA SER A 142 9.13 11.48 -7.68
C SER A 142 8.64 10.82 -8.98
N MET A 143 8.52 9.49 -9.07
CA MET A 143 8.00 8.85 -10.30
C MET A 143 6.49 9.03 -10.46
N PHE A 144 5.73 9.15 -9.37
CA PHE A 144 4.31 9.49 -9.45
C PHE A 144 4.07 10.98 -9.75
N ASP A 145 5.04 11.85 -9.45
CA ASP A 145 4.99 13.28 -9.80
C ASP A 145 5.16 13.50 -11.30
N SER A 146 5.75 12.54 -12.03
CA SER A 146 5.99 12.66 -13.47
C SER A 146 4.72 12.53 -14.33
N LEU A 147 3.57 12.19 -13.74
CA LEU A 147 2.26 12.19 -14.42
C LEU A 147 1.41 13.44 -14.09
N SER A 148 1.94 14.36 -13.29
CA SER A 148 1.30 15.62 -12.93
C SER A 148 2.32 16.74 -13.17
N SER A 149 2.23 17.40 -14.32
CA SER A 149 3.03 18.59 -14.60
C SER A 149 2.87 19.62 -13.47
N GLY A 150 3.96 19.98 -12.79
CA GLY A 150 4.02 21.19 -11.96
C GLY A 150 4.79 21.06 -10.65
N SER A 151 6.07 21.42 -10.69
CA SER A 151 6.84 22.06 -9.61
C SER A 151 6.84 21.43 -8.20
N GLY A 152 7.85 20.60 -7.97
CA GLY A 152 8.76 20.58 -6.80
C GLY A 152 8.30 21.05 -5.42
N GLN A 153 8.20 20.09 -4.49
CA GLN A 153 8.88 20.14 -3.19
C GLN A 153 8.80 18.75 -2.52
N GLN A 154 9.94 18.08 -2.35
CA GLN A 154 10.03 16.81 -1.63
C GLN A 154 9.93 17.07 -0.12
N PHE A 155 8.84 16.67 0.52
CA PHE A 155 8.74 16.58 1.97
C PHE A 155 8.63 15.11 2.38
N LYS A 156 9.71 14.61 2.99
CA LYS A 156 9.82 13.26 3.52
C LYS A 156 9.06 13.18 4.85
N VAL A 157 7.85 12.60 4.83
CA VAL A 157 7.10 12.33 6.07
C VAL A 157 7.70 11.09 6.72
N LYS A 158 8.23 11.22 7.95
CA LYS A 158 8.59 10.09 8.79
C LYS A 158 7.34 9.54 9.42
N ILE A 159 6.94 8.33 9.05
CA ILE A 159 5.94 7.57 9.79
C ILE A 159 6.66 7.00 11.03
N SER A 160 6.25 7.44 12.22
CA SER A 160 6.68 6.86 13.50
C SER A 160 5.65 5.81 13.91
N ILE A 161 6.05 4.54 13.88
CA ILE A 161 5.29 3.45 14.49
C ILE A 161 5.83 3.29 15.91
N LYS A 162 4.93 3.34 16.91
CA LYS A 162 5.24 3.06 18.33
C LYS A 162 5.05 1.59 18.63
#